data_AF-A0A9D4ZAB7-F1
#
_entry.id   AF-A0A9D4ZAB7-F1
#
_cell.length_a   1.000
_cell.length_b   1.000
_cell.length_c   1.000
_cell.angle_alpha   90.00
_cell.angle_beta   90.00
_cell.angle_gamma   90.00
#
_symmetry.space_group_name_H-M   'P 1'
#
loop_
_entity.id
_entity.type
_entity.pdbx_description
1 polymer ?
#
loop_
_entity_poly.entity_id
_entity_poly.type
_entity_poly.pdbx_seq_one_letter_code
_entity_poly.pdbx_strand_id
1 'polypeptide(L)'
;MANLYRRPHEEDDDDLYGSQMSELDSAFMAQSDFDLAYRLQLEEALRASREEQQQGPSDLTHVADSPEDRSLAFSFQNLELSRSRQQAADFHRMTQESERLHQELRLRAHDAKFAQTLNELNDSDWDSHGDLCEDPFEADRKDNNPPTFKVYVSSVVSSENAFVSAAVGAVVMDSHDIVMTEIRKPLDSAVGKAAADYMALIAGMEALVVMRMLHVDAFIDSVLVYNQVTRRWKVRSRRLQVLCTQVMELARKFEQFHANLVPRSENSHALRLAREALHLQPASETQESTEAAEAKEFCPICLEGKKKDEMLQVSGCLHSFCLSCIVQHAEVKVQAGQVPVRCPHVSCSQTLSLSQCQSILSQKWFDLLSKRLIEVNMPEADRVYCPFPKCSALMNRKDLLASNDVASSSAMLSTVTPSRCMECFRLFCVECRVPWHTSMSCQQYQKLPPNLRDAQDANLYQLAEHQKWQRCKKCCRMIELAEGCYHMTCRCGYEFCYLCGEPWKNKSQSCRCRLWDEDFLLEEPLDEFGDDDDEWEGSEGYSEEFDDDYEDSEDFNDLNTS
;
A
#
# COMPACT_ATOMS: atom_id res chain seq x y z
N MET A 1 -78.30 -7.77 -7.13
CA MET A 1 -77.99 -7.63 -8.56
C MET A 1 -76.60 -8.19 -8.74
N ALA A 2 -76.50 -9.39 -9.32
CA ALA A 2 -75.25 -10.11 -9.51
C ALA A 2 -74.42 -9.41 -10.60
N ASN A 3 -73.26 -8.88 -10.24
CA ASN A 3 -72.24 -8.51 -11.22
C ASN A 3 -71.34 -9.73 -11.43
N LEU A 4 -71.51 -10.33 -12.60
CA LEU A 4 -70.71 -11.44 -13.12
C LEU A 4 -69.27 -10.97 -13.35
N TYR A 5 -68.34 -11.37 -12.47
CA TYR A 5 -66.92 -11.38 -12.81
C TYR A 5 -66.67 -12.56 -13.76
N ARG A 6 -66.49 -12.22 -15.04
CA ARG A 6 -66.05 -13.18 -16.07
C ARG A 6 -64.54 -13.41 -15.86
N ARG A 7 -64.12 -14.68 -15.75
CA ARG A 7 -62.69 -15.09 -15.73
C ARG A 7 -61.95 -14.39 -16.89
N PRO A 8 -60.81 -13.72 -16.64
CA PRO A 8 -59.94 -13.23 -17.70
C PRO A 8 -59.42 -14.41 -18.53
N HIS A 9 -59.36 -14.22 -19.84
CA HIS A 9 -58.80 -15.18 -20.79
C HIS A 9 -57.26 -15.16 -20.67
N GLU A 10 -56.63 -16.32 -20.76
CA GLU A 10 -55.17 -16.56 -20.63
C GLU A 10 -54.28 -15.83 -21.68
N GLU A 11 -54.82 -14.89 -22.47
CA GLU A 11 -54.10 -14.16 -23.52
C GLU A 11 -53.65 -12.74 -23.08
N ASP A 12 -54.13 -12.21 -21.95
CA ASP A 12 -53.81 -10.84 -21.47
C ASP A 12 -52.61 -10.79 -20.48
N ASP A 13 -52.14 -11.94 -19.97
CA ASP A 13 -51.05 -12.01 -18.97
C ASP A 13 -49.65 -11.76 -19.58
N ASP A 14 -49.43 -12.11 -20.85
CA ASP A 14 -48.14 -11.90 -21.53
C ASP A 14 -47.89 -10.41 -21.85
N ASP A 15 -48.93 -9.65 -22.18
CA ASP A 15 -48.83 -8.20 -22.44
C ASP A 15 -48.59 -7.40 -21.15
N LEU A 16 -49.13 -7.86 -20.01
CA LEU A 16 -48.91 -7.25 -18.70
C LEU A 16 -47.49 -7.48 -18.19
N TYR A 17 -46.94 -8.68 -18.38
CA TYR A 17 -45.56 -9.01 -18.04
C TYR A 17 -44.56 -8.24 -18.92
N GLY A 18 -44.88 -8.06 -20.21
CA GLY A 18 -44.10 -7.22 -21.13
C GLY A 18 -44.05 -5.74 -20.73
N SER A 19 -45.17 -5.17 -20.28
CA SER A 19 -45.22 -3.79 -19.77
C SER A 19 -44.44 -3.63 -18.46
N GLN A 20 -44.46 -4.64 -17.58
CA GLN A 20 -43.71 -4.65 -16.32
C GLN A 20 -42.18 -4.72 -16.52
N MET A 21 -41.73 -5.49 -17.51
CA MET A 21 -40.31 -5.53 -17.89
C MET A 21 -39.85 -4.19 -18.47
N SER A 22 -40.70 -3.54 -19.28
CA SER A 22 -40.42 -2.23 -19.88
C SER A 22 -40.30 -1.10 -18.83
N GLU A 23 -41.14 -1.10 -17.80
CA GLU A 23 -41.06 -0.12 -16.70
C GLU A 23 -39.82 -0.33 -15.81
N LEU A 24 -39.44 -1.59 -15.56
CA LEU A 24 -38.21 -1.94 -14.83
C LEU A 24 -36.94 -1.63 -15.62
N ASP A 25 -36.93 -1.90 -16.93
CA ASP A 25 -35.85 -1.50 -17.83
C ASP A 25 -35.72 0.03 -17.89
N SER A 26 -36.84 0.76 -17.88
CA SER A 26 -36.85 2.23 -17.82
C SER A 26 -36.25 2.76 -16.50
N ALA A 27 -36.55 2.11 -15.37
CA ALA A 27 -35.94 2.45 -14.08
C ALA A 27 -34.44 2.11 -14.02
N PHE A 28 -34.02 1.02 -14.67
CA PHE A 28 -32.61 0.64 -14.79
C PHE A 28 -31.83 1.59 -15.71
N MET A 29 -32.42 2.03 -16.82
CA MET A 29 -31.86 3.06 -17.70
C MET A 29 -31.71 4.39 -16.96
N ALA A 30 -32.69 4.78 -16.14
CA ALA A 30 -32.57 5.97 -15.29
C ALA A 30 -31.39 5.86 -14.29
N GLN A 31 -31.11 4.67 -13.74
CA GLN A 31 -29.96 4.44 -12.87
C GLN A 31 -28.61 4.55 -13.62
N SER A 32 -28.56 4.07 -14.86
CA SER A 32 -27.41 4.26 -15.76
C SER A 32 -27.19 5.75 -16.10
N ASP A 33 -28.28 6.51 -16.27
CA ASP A 33 -28.23 7.95 -16.54
C ASP A 33 -27.70 8.74 -15.32
N PHE A 34 -28.03 8.31 -14.09
CA PHE A 34 -27.44 8.88 -12.88
C PHE A 34 -25.92 8.63 -12.80
N ASP A 35 -25.46 7.42 -13.15
CA ASP A 35 -24.02 7.08 -13.21
C ASP A 35 -23.28 7.82 -14.33
N LEU A 36 -23.96 8.10 -15.45
CA LEU A 36 -23.43 8.92 -16.54
C LEU A 36 -23.35 10.40 -16.13
N ALA A 37 -24.39 10.93 -15.50
CA ALA A 37 -24.43 12.30 -14.99
C ALA A 37 -23.34 12.53 -13.94
N TYR A 38 -23.13 11.58 -13.03
CA TYR A 38 -22.05 11.63 -12.03
C TYR A 38 -20.66 11.64 -12.69
N ARG A 39 -20.44 10.82 -13.72
CA ARG A 39 -19.18 10.80 -14.46
C ARG A 39 -18.91 12.12 -15.20
N LEU A 40 -19.93 12.68 -15.84
CA LEU A 40 -19.83 13.98 -16.52
C LEU A 40 -19.50 15.10 -15.53
N GLN A 41 -20.18 15.14 -14.37
CA GLN A 41 -19.88 16.11 -13.31
C GLN A 41 -18.47 15.97 -12.75
N LEU A 42 -17.98 14.73 -12.58
CA LEU A 42 -16.61 14.48 -12.14
C LEU A 42 -15.58 14.95 -13.18
N GLU A 43 -15.86 14.73 -14.47
CA GLU A 43 -14.98 15.19 -15.56
C GLU A 43 -14.95 16.71 -15.66
N GLU A 44 -16.09 17.39 -15.52
CA GLU A 44 -16.18 18.84 -15.46
C GLU A 44 -15.39 19.42 -14.27
N ALA A 45 -15.52 18.83 -13.08
CA ALA A 45 -14.77 19.24 -11.90
C ALA A 45 -13.25 19.08 -12.09
N LEU A 46 -12.82 17.97 -12.72
CA LEU A 46 -11.41 17.73 -13.04
C LEU A 46 -10.89 18.70 -14.12
N ARG A 47 -11.74 19.10 -15.07
CA ARG A 47 -11.40 20.09 -16.11
C ARG A 47 -11.24 21.48 -15.52
N ALA A 48 -12.18 21.91 -14.67
CA ALA A 48 -12.12 23.18 -13.96
C ALA A 48 -10.85 23.28 -13.09
N SER A 49 -10.49 22.21 -12.38
CA SER A 49 -9.27 22.18 -11.55
C SER A 49 -7.97 22.23 -12.37
N ARG A 50 -7.98 21.75 -13.63
CA ARG A 50 -6.86 21.91 -14.58
C ARG A 50 -6.74 23.32 -15.14
N GLU A 51 -7.87 24.03 -15.31
CA GLU A 51 -7.90 25.41 -15.78
C GLU A 51 -7.38 26.38 -14.70
N GLU A 52 -7.69 26.13 -13.42
CA GLU A 52 -7.12 26.87 -12.28
C GLU A 52 -5.60 26.70 -12.16
N GLN A 53 -5.04 25.54 -12.53
CA GLN A 53 -3.59 25.31 -12.51
C GLN A 53 -2.83 25.97 -13.66
N GLN A 54 -3.52 26.42 -14.72
CA GLN A 54 -2.89 27.09 -15.87
C GLN A 54 -2.88 28.62 -15.75
N GLN A 55 -3.65 29.19 -14.82
CA GLN A 55 -3.57 30.61 -14.47
C GLN A 55 -2.61 30.80 -13.29
N GLY A 56 -1.34 31.08 -13.60
CA GLY A 56 -0.37 31.53 -12.60
C GLY A 56 -0.83 32.81 -11.88
N PRO A 57 -0.29 33.11 -10.69
CA PRO A 57 -0.83 34.14 -9.81
C PRO A 57 -0.69 35.52 -10.47
N SER A 58 -1.80 36.03 -10.97
CA SER A 58 -1.90 37.40 -11.48
C SER A 58 -2.61 38.21 -10.41
N ASP A 59 -1.86 39.16 -9.85
CA ASP A 59 -2.21 40.21 -8.90
C ASP A 59 -3.72 40.54 -8.81
N LEU A 60 -4.36 40.14 -7.70
CA LEU A 60 -5.71 40.58 -7.34
C LEU A 60 -5.68 41.44 -6.08
N THR A 61 -5.12 42.64 -6.23
CA THR A 61 -5.52 43.80 -5.42
C THR A 61 -6.23 44.81 -6.30
N HIS A 62 -7.46 44.51 -6.68
CA HIS A 62 -8.43 45.52 -7.07
C HIS A 62 -9.79 45.12 -6.51
N VAL A 63 -10.13 45.69 -5.35
CA VAL A 63 -11.49 45.67 -4.81
C VAL A 63 -12.34 46.51 -5.77
N ALA A 64 -13.06 45.85 -6.66
CA ALA A 64 -14.05 46.47 -7.51
C ALA A 64 -15.32 46.70 -6.68
N ASP A 65 -15.52 47.94 -6.22
CA ASP A 65 -16.70 48.37 -5.46
C ASP A 65 -17.66 49.14 -6.38
N SER A 66 -18.03 48.53 -7.52
CA SER A 66 -19.01 49.07 -8.46
C SER A 66 -20.43 48.62 -8.07
N PRO A 67 -21.46 49.49 -8.17
CA PRO A 67 -22.86 49.11 -7.97
C PRO A 67 -23.32 47.95 -8.88
N GLU A 68 -22.72 47.82 -10.06
CA GLU A 68 -23.03 46.78 -11.04
C GLU A 68 -22.54 45.39 -10.57
N ASP A 69 -21.36 45.32 -9.94
CA ASP A 69 -20.79 44.09 -9.41
C ASP A 69 -21.60 43.56 -8.21
N ARG A 70 -22.16 44.46 -7.39
CA ARG A 70 -23.09 44.09 -6.30
C ARG A 70 -24.42 43.57 -6.83
N SER A 71 -24.92 44.14 -7.93
CA SER A 71 -26.15 43.66 -8.60
C SER A 71 -25.96 42.28 -9.22
N LEU A 72 -24.78 42.03 -9.81
CA LEU A 72 -24.40 40.72 -10.35
C LEU A 72 -24.23 39.69 -9.24
N ALA A 73 -23.54 40.01 -8.14
CA ALA A 73 -23.40 39.10 -7.00
C ALA A 73 -24.77 38.72 -6.40
N PHE A 74 -25.69 39.67 -6.28
CA PHE A 74 -27.05 39.41 -5.80
C PHE A 74 -27.88 38.57 -6.78
N SER A 75 -27.69 38.73 -8.10
CA SER A 75 -28.38 37.90 -9.10
C SER A 75 -27.87 36.46 -9.09
N PHE A 76 -26.55 36.25 -8.97
CA PHE A 76 -25.95 34.92 -8.79
C PHE A 76 -26.46 34.23 -7.52
N GLN A 77 -26.52 34.94 -6.40
CA GLN A 77 -27.02 34.37 -5.15
C GLN A 77 -28.51 33.99 -5.22
N ASN A 78 -29.34 34.79 -5.90
CA ASN A 78 -30.75 34.45 -6.14
C ASN A 78 -30.91 33.26 -7.09
N LEU A 79 -30.05 33.14 -8.11
CA LEU A 79 -30.05 31.99 -9.01
C LEU A 79 -29.69 30.70 -8.25
N GLU A 80 -28.70 30.77 -7.36
CA GLU A 80 -28.28 29.63 -6.55
C GLU A 80 -29.34 29.21 -5.52
N LEU A 81 -29.99 30.17 -4.87
CA LEU A 81 -31.16 29.92 -4.01
C LEU A 81 -32.31 29.28 -4.78
N SER A 82 -32.55 29.72 -6.02
CA SER A 82 -33.59 29.15 -6.89
C SER A 82 -33.26 27.71 -7.28
N ARG A 83 -31.99 27.44 -7.64
CA ARG A 83 -31.50 26.09 -7.94
C ARG A 83 -31.64 25.15 -6.74
N SER A 84 -31.27 25.61 -5.54
CA SER A 84 -31.38 24.83 -4.31
C SER A 84 -32.84 24.51 -3.96
N ARG A 85 -33.75 25.48 -4.11
CA ARG A 85 -35.20 25.26 -3.93
C ARG A 85 -35.76 24.25 -4.94
N GLN A 86 -35.31 24.31 -6.19
CA GLN A 86 -35.74 23.38 -7.23
C GLN A 86 -35.25 21.96 -6.94
N GLN A 87 -33.99 21.79 -6.54
CA GLN A 87 -33.44 20.49 -6.11
C GLN A 87 -34.21 19.89 -4.94
N ALA A 88 -34.58 20.70 -3.94
CA ALA A 88 -35.39 20.24 -2.81
C ALA A 88 -36.80 19.81 -3.23
N ALA A 89 -37.43 20.54 -4.17
CA ALA A 89 -38.74 20.18 -4.72
C ALA A 89 -38.68 18.89 -5.56
N ASP A 90 -37.63 18.73 -6.36
CA ASP A 90 -37.40 17.53 -7.17
C ASP A 90 -37.17 16.30 -6.28
N PHE A 91 -36.36 16.44 -5.23
CA PHE A 91 -36.15 15.39 -4.23
C PHE A 91 -37.46 15.00 -3.52
N HIS A 92 -38.27 15.99 -3.13
CA HIS A 92 -39.55 15.72 -2.49
C HIS A 92 -40.53 14.97 -3.42
N ARG A 93 -40.60 15.38 -4.69
CA ARG A 93 -41.44 14.74 -5.71
C ARG A 93 -40.99 13.29 -5.99
N MET A 94 -39.69 13.06 -6.15
CA MET A 94 -39.12 11.73 -6.32
C MET A 94 -39.43 10.83 -5.10
N THR A 95 -39.36 11.39 -3.89
CA THR A 95 -39.69 10.65 -2.66
C THR A 95 -41.18 10.26 -2.62
N GLN A 96 -42.08 11.18 -2.97
CA GLN A 96 -43.52 10.90 -3.03
C GLN A 96 -43.87 9.86 -4.10
N GLU A 97 -43.23 9.93 -5.27
CA GLU A 97 -43.43 8.96 -6.35
C GLU A 97 -42.94 7.57 -5.94
N SER A 98 -41.77 7.48 -5.30
CA SER A 98 -41.24 6.23 -4.75
C SER A 98 -42.17 5.63 -3.68
N GLU A 99 -42.74 6.45 -2.80
CA GLU A 99 -43.73 5.99 -1.80
C GLU A 99 -45.01 5.46 -2.46
N ARG A 100 -45.50 6.13 -3.50
CA ARG A 100 -46.65 5.68 -4.28
C ARG A 100 -46.39 4.33 -4.96
N LEU A 101 -45.26 4.19 -5.64
CA LEU A 101 -44.85 2.94 -6.30
C LEU A 101 -44.71 1.80 -5.29
N HIS A 102 -44.15 2.07 -4.10
CA HIS A 102 -44.07 1.09 -3.03
C HIS A 102 -45.44 0.61 -2.56
N GLN A 103 -46.38 1.53 -2.35
CA GLN A 103 -47.74 1.18 -1.96
C GLN A 103 -48.43 0.34 -3.04
N GLU A 104 -48.25 0.69 -4.30
CA GLU A 104 -48.81 -0.05 -5.44
C GLU A 104 -48.24 -1.47 -5.58
N LEU A 105 -46.93 -1.65 -5.38
CA LEU A 105 -46.30 -2.99 -5.34
C LEU A 105 -46.84 -3.84 -4.20
N ARG A 106 -47.06 -3.24 -3.02
CA ARG A 106 -47.66 -3.94 -1.87
C ARG A 106 -49.09 -4.39 -2.16
N LEU A 107 -49.89 -3.54 -2.81
CA LEU A 107 -51.25 -3.89 -3.26
C LEU A 107 -51.22 -5.06 -4.25
N ARG A 108 -50.33 -5.01 -5.25
CA ARG A 108 -50.24 -6.07 -6.27
C ARG A 108 -49.77 -7.40 -5.71
N ALA A 109 -48.77 -7.40 -4.82
CA ALA A 109 -48.31 -8.63 -4.15
C ALA A 109 -49.44 -9.25 -3.31
N HIS A 110 -50.25 -8.42 -2.66
CA HIS A 110 -51.45 -8.85 -1.96
C HIS A 110 -52.49 -9.46 -2.92
N ASP A 111 -52.81 -8.77 -4.01
CA ASP A 111 -53.82 -9.24 -4.96
C ASP A 111 -53.41 -10.57 -5.62
N ALA A 112 -52.12 -10.74 -5.90
CA ALA A 112 -51.56 -12.01 -6.35
C ALA A 112 -51.75 -13.13 -5.31
N LYS A 113 -51.49 -12.84 -4.03
CA LYS A 113 -51.72 -13.79 -2.92
C LYS A 113 -53.19 -14.17 -2.79
N PHE A 114 -54.08 -13.19 -2.90
CA PHE A 114 -55.53 -13.43 -2.84
C PHE A 114 -55.99 -14.29 -4.03
N ALA A 115 -55.54 -13.98 -5.24
CA ALA A 115 -55.83 -14.76 -6.43
C ALA A 115 -55.34 -16.22 -6.32
N GLN A 116 -54.14 -16.45 -5.76
CA GLN A 116 -53.65 -17.79 -5.50
C GLN A 116 -54.52 -18.54 -4.50
N THR A 117 -54.90 -17.88 -3.40
CA THR A 117 -55.78 -18.47 -2.37
C THR A 117 -57.13 -18.86 -2.96
N LEU A 118 -57.70 -18.02 -3.84
CA LEU A 118 -58.93 -18.33 -4.57
C LEU A 118 -58.78 -19.54 -5.49
N ASN A 119 -57.63 -19.72 -6.14
CA ASN A 119 -57.39 -20.86 -7.03
C ASN A 119 -57.22 -22.19 -6.27
N GLU A 120 -56.82 -22.14 -5.00
CA GLU A 120 -56.64 -23.32 -4.15
C GLU A 120 -57.93 -23.76 -3.43
N LEU A 121 -58.94 -22.88 -3.36
CA LEU A 121 -60.25 -23.17 -2.77
C LEU A 121 -61.13 -23.96 -3.74
N ASN A 122 -61.78 -25.03 -3.25
CA ASN A 122 -62.79 -25.77 -4.02
C ASN A 122 -64.19 -25.15 -3.83
N ASP A 123 -65.12 -25.46 -4.74
CA ASP A 123 -66.48 -24.89 -4.74
C ASP A 123 -67.24 -25.13 -3.41
N SER A 124 -66.97 -26.25 -2.73
CA SER A 124 -67.59 -26.58 -1.44
C SER A 124 -67.07 -25.71 -0.30
N ASP A 125 -65.78 -25.40 -0.31
CA ASP A 125 -65.15 -24.53 0.69
C ASP A 125 -65.58 -23.07 0.47
N TRP A 126 -65.69 -22.65 -0.80
CA TRP A 126 -66.21 -21.33 -1.19
C TRP A 126 -67.66 -21.11 -0.76
N ASP A 127 -68.55 -22.10 -0.97
CA ASP A 127 -69.96 -22.00 -0.54
C ASP A 127 -70.12 -21.90 0.99
N SER A 128 -69.13 -22.37 1.76
CA SER A 128 -69.17 -22.35 3.23
C SER A 128 -68.52 -21.12 3.86
N HIS A 129 -67.53 -20.53 3.19
CA HIS A 129 -66.64 -19.51 3.77
C HIS A 129 -66.36 -18.31 2.86
N GLY A 130 -66.89 -18.28 1.63
CA GLY A 130 -66.64 -17.19 0.66
C GLY A 130 -67.15 -15.82 1.11
N ASP A 131 -68.21 -15.80 1.93
CA ASP A 131 -68.74 -14.58 2.56
C ASP A 131 -67.90 -14.09 3.75
N LEU A 132 -66.90 -14.87 4.20
CA LEU A 132 -65.96 -14.53 5.28
C LEU A 132 -64.59 -14.05 4.75
N CYS A 133 -64.46 -13.80 3.45
CA CYS A 133 -63.29 -13.09 2.93
C CYS A 133 -63.31 -11.63 3.42
N GLU A 134 -62.75 -11.40 4.61
CA GLU A 134 -62.61 -10.07 5.20
C GLU A 134 -61.67 -9.19 4.35
N ASP A 135 -61.97 -7.89 4.32
CA ASP A 135 -61.10 -6.85 3.78
C ASP A 135 -59.73 -6.88 4.52
N PRO A 136 -58.63 -7.24 3.85
CA PRO A 136 -57.34 -7.45 4.49
C PRO A 136 -56.68 -6.15 4.98
N PHE A 137 -57.25 -4.97 4.69
CA PHE A 137 -56.78 -3.71 5.28
C PHE A 137 -57.24 -3.50 6.74
N GLU A 138 -58.21 -4.27 7.24
CA GLU A 138 -58.63 -4.19 8.65
C GLU A 138 -57.89 -5.18 9.57
N ALA A 139 -57.37 -6.29 9.05
CA ALA A 139 -56.81 -7.37 9.87
C ALA A 139 -55.37 -7.13 10.38
N ASP A 140 -54.59 -6.25 9.72
CA ASP A 140 -53.14 -6.09 10.02
C ASP A 140 -52.82 -5.12 11.18
N ARG A 141 -53.83 -4.72 11.97
CA ARG A 141 -53.63 -3.82 13.14
C ARG A 141 -53.28 -4.55 14.44
N LYS A 142 -53.09 -5.88 14.44
CA LYS A 142 -52.91 -6.67 15.68
C LYS A 142 -51.74 -7.64 15.74
N ASP A 143 -50.87 -7.71 14.74
CA ASP A 143 -49.57 -8.35 14.92
C ASP A 143 -48.54 -7.30 15.35
N ASN A 144 -48.15 -7.36 16.63
CA ASN A 144 -47.13 -6.49 17.24
C ASN A 144 -45.71 -6.72 16.68
N ASN A 145 -45.56 -7.55 15.62
CA ASN A 145 -44.27 -7.86 15.03
C ASN A 145 -44.26 -7.39 13.58
N PRO A 146 -43.40 -6.43 13.21
CA PRO A 146 -43.29 -5.96 11.84
C PRO A 146 -42.91 -7.13 10.90
N PRO A 147 -43.40 -7.13 9.65
CA PRO A 147 -43.14 -8.22 8.71
C PRO A 147 -41.65 -8.34 8.39
N THR A 148 -41.10 -9.55 8.51
CA THR A 148 -39.72 -9.86 8.14
C THR A 148 -39.63 -10.25 6.67
N PHE A 149 -38.73 -9.60 5.95
CA PHE A 149 -38.46 -9.86 4.53
C PHE A 149 -37.23 -10.74 4.38
N LYS A 150 -37.23 -11.62 3.37
CA LYS A 150 -36.14 -12.54 3.08
C LYS A 150 -35.39 -12.06 1.86
N VAL A 151 -34.07 -12.10 1.87
CA VAL A 151 -33.25 -11.88 0.67
C VAL A 151 -32.30 -13.04 0.47
N TYR A 152 -32.30 -13.63 -0.71
CA TYR A 152 -31.38 -14.70 -1.08
C TYR A 152 -30.40 -14.15 -2.11
N VAL A 153 -29.10 -14.33 -1.86
CA VAL A 153 -28.05 -13.74 -2.71
C VAL A 153 -27.06 -14.80 -3.18
N SER A 154 -26.64 -14.71 -4.43
CA SER A 154 -25.63 -15.59 -5.01
C SER A 154 -24.82 -14.85 -6.09
N SER A 155 -23.59 -15.31 -6.32
CA SER A 155 -22.77 -14.84 -7.43
C SER A 155 -22.22 -15.98 -8.28
N VAL A 156 -22.04 -15.69 -9.56
CA VAL A 156 -21.38 -16.57 -10.53
C VAL A 156 -20.18 -15.83 -11.07
N VAL A 157 -19.05 -16.53 -11.10
CA VAL A 157 -17.86 -16.10 -11.80
C VAL A 157 -17.55 -17.21 -12.79
N SER A 158 -17.63 -16.89 -14.07
CA SER A 158 -17.24 -17.80 -15.14
C SER A 158 -15.91 -17.36 -15.73
N SER A 159 -15.11 -18.34 -16.11
CA SER A 159 -13.86 -18.15 -16.84
C SER A 159 -13.97 -18.93 -18.15
N GLU A 160 -14.93 -18.55 -18.99
CA GLU A 160 -15.08 -19.10 -20.33
C GLU A 160 -14.41 -18.17 -21.34
N ASN A 161 -13.70 -18.75 -22.32
CA ASN A 161 -13.13 -18.05 -23.48
C ASN A 161 -12.32 -16.78 -23.17
N ALA A 162 -11.39 -16.84 -22.22
CA ALA A 162 -10.48 -15.72 -21.96
C ALA A 162 -11.12 -14.43 -21.36
N PHE A 163 -12.40 -14.47 -20.94
CA PHE A 163 -13.08 -13.37 -20.26
C PHE A 163 -13.63 -13.79 -18.89
N VAL A 164 -13.23 -13.10 -17.81
CA VAL A 164 -13.79 -13.35 -16.47
C VAL A 164 -15.04 -12.50 -16.38
N SER A 165 -16.17 -13.13 -16.71
CA SER A 165 -17.47 -12.56 -16.46
C SER A 165 -17.89 -12.92 -15.05
N ALA A 166 -18.33 -11.92 -14.30
CA ALA A 166 -18.94 -12.11 -13.02
C ALA A 166 -20.33 -11.49 -13.07
N ALA A 167 -21.25 -12.10 -12.36
CA ALA A 167 -22.62 -11.61 -12.26
C ALA A 167 -23.18 -11.98 -10.90
N VAL A 168 -24.09 -11.14 -10.43
CA VAL A 168 -24.78 -11.32 -9.16
C VAL A 168 -26.27 -11.47 -9.40
N GLY A 169 -26.86 -12.32 -8.57
CA GLY A 169 -28.29 -12.56 -8.53
C GLY A 169 -28.77 -12.41 -7.10
N ALA A 170 -29.89 -11.74 -6.92
CA ALA A 170 -30.58 -11.70 -5.64
C ALA A 170 -32.09 -11.76 -5.85
N VAL A 171 -32.80 -12.39 -4.92
CA VAL A 171 -34.26 -12.38 -4.90
C VAL A 171 -34.71 -11.92 -3.52
N VAL A 172 -35.65 -10.97 -3.49
CA VAL A 172 -36.29 -10.51 -2.27
C VAL A 172 -37.70 -11.09 -2.21
N MET A 173 -38.05 -11.63 -1.06
CA MET A 173 -39.34 -12.24 -0.78
C MET A 173 -39.94 -11.67 0.51
N ASP A 174 -41.27 -11.73 0.62
CA ASP A 174 -41.98 -11.41 1.85
C ASP A 174 -41.92 -12.58 2.86
N SER A 175 -42.65 -12.46 3.97
CA SER A 175 -42.72 -13.53 5.00
C SER A 175 -43.40 -14.81 4.50
N HIS A 176 -44.12 -14.76 3.38
CA HIS A 176 -44.89 -15.86 2.78
C HIS A 176 -44.19 -16.46 1.54
N ASP A 177 -42.91 -16.15 1.32
CA ASP A 177 -42.12 -16.62 0.17
C ASP A 177 -42.64 -16.11 -1.20
N ILE A 178 -43.37 -14.99 -1.20
CA ILE A 178 -43.81 -14.31 -2.42
C ILE A 178 -42.68 -13.41 -2.91
N VAL A 179 -42.29 -13.58 -4.17
CA VAL A 179 -41.23 -12.79 -4.82
C VAL A 179 -41.68 -11.34 -5.00
N MET A 180 -40.96 -10.43 -4.37
CA MET A 180 -41.20 -8.99 -4.47
C MET A 180 -40.31 -8.34 -5.53
N THR A 181 -39.05 -8.77 -5.64
CA THR A 181 -38.15 -8.30 -6.69
C THR A 181 -37.03 -9.31 -6.98
N GLU A 182 -36.55 -9.29 -8.22
CA GLU A 182 -35.42 -10.07 -8.69
C GLU A 182 -34.33 -9.14 -9.23
N ILE A 183 -33.09 -9.38 -8.82
CA ILE A 183 -31.93 -8.59 -9.21
C ILE A 183 -31.05 -9.46 -10.11
N ARG A 184 -30.75 -8.94 -11.29
CA ARG A 184 -29.83 -9.51 -12.27
C ARG A 184 -28.81 -8.43 -12.63
N LYS A 185 -27.59 -8.52 -12.08
CA LYS A 185 -26.58 -7.50 -12.33
C LYS A 185 -25.28 -8.13 -12.82
N PRO A 186 -24.90 -7.90 -14.10
CA PRO A 186 -23.54 -8.21 -14.53
C PRO A 186 -22.57 -7.31 -13.75
N LEU A 187 -21.42 -7.87 -13.39
CA LEU A 187 -20.34 -7.11 -12.78
C LEU A 187 -19.29 -6.78 -13.85
N ASP A 188 -18.68 -5.61 -13.69
CA ASP A 188 -17.59 -5.16 -14.57
C ASP A 188 -16.41 -6.15 -14.58
N SER A 189 -15.62 -6.12 -15.66
CA SER A 189 -14.60 -7.13 -15.92
C SER A 189 -13.55 -7.25 -14.80
N ALA A 190 -13.19 -8.51 -14.49
CA ALA A 190 -12.21 -8.97 -13.51
C ALA A 190 -12.57 -8.77 -12.01
N VAL A 191 -13.74 -9.29 -11.60
CA VAL A 191 -14.09 -9.45 -10.18
C VAL A 191 -13.86 -10.90 -9.72
N GLY A 192 -13.03 -11.10 -8.70
CA GLY A 192 -12.82 -12.42 -8.08
C GLY A 192 -14.02 -12.88 -7.24
N LYS A 193 -14.20 -14.21 -7.09
CA LYS A 193 -15.36 -14.83 -6.43
C LYS A 193 -15.71 -14.23 -5.06
N ALA A 194 -14.75 -14.04 -4.17
CA ALA A 194 -15.01 -13.44 -2.86
C ALA A 194 -15.58 -12.01 -2.96
N ALA A 195 -15.09 -11.19 -3.89
CA ALA A 195 -15.61 -9.85 -4.11
C ALA A 195 -17.00 -9.88 -4.77
N ALA A 196 -17.23 -10.81 -5.71
CA ALA A 196 -18.54 -11.02 -6.32
C ALA A 196 -19.60 -11.45 -5.29
N ASP A 197 -19.23 -12.29 -4.31
CA ASP A 197 -20.13 -12.68 -3.21
C ASP A 197 -20.52 -11.51 -2.32
N TYR A 198 -19.56 -10.62 -2.00
CA TYR A 198 -19.88 -9.38 -1.29
C TYR A 198 -20.80 -8.48 -2.12
N MET A 199 -20.51 -8.32 -3.41
CA MET A 199 -21.31 -7.49 -4.31
C MET A 199 -22.74 -8.03 -4.46
N ALA A 200 -22.94 -9.35 -4.43
CA ALA A 200 -24.27 -9.95 -4.44
C ALA A 200 -25.07 -9.59 -3.19
N LEU A 201 -24.44 -9.66 -2.02
CA LEU A 201 -25.06 -9.25 -0.76
C LEU A 201 -25.39 -7.75 -0.75
N ILE A 202 -24.45 -6.92 -1.20
CA ILE A 202 -24.64 -5.47 -1.31
C ILE A 202 -25.83 -5.15 -2.23
N ALA A 203 -25.88 -5.74 -3.43
CA ALA A 203 -26.97 -5.51 -4.37
C ALA A 203 -28.34 -5.90 -3.78
N GLY A 204 -28.43 -7.05 -3.10
CA GLY A 204 -29.65 -7.47 -2.40
C GLY A 204 -30.06 -6.50 -1.29
N MET A 205 -29.11 -6.05 -0.47
CA MET A 205 -29.36 -5.09 0.62
C MET A 205 -29.73 -3.69 0.11
N GLU A 206 -29.14 -3.23 -0.99
CA GLU A 206 -29.49 -1.96 -1.63
C GLU A 206 -30.95 -1.96 -2.09
N ALA A 207 -31.41 -3.03 -2.73
CA ALA A 207 -32.81 -3.16 -3.12
C ALA A 207 -33.77 -3.12 -1.92
N LEU A 208 -33.42 -3.82 -0.84
CA LEU A 208 -34.20 -3.79 0.41
C LEU A 208 -34.28 -2.37 1.02
N VAL A 209 -33.17 -1.63 1.00
CA VAL A 209 -33.12 -0.24 1.47
C VAL A 209 -33.99 0.67 0.59
N VAL A 210 -33.92 0.52 -0.73
CA VAL A 210 -34.76 1.28 -1.68
C VAL A 210 -36.25 0.99 -1.45
N MET A 211 -36.61 -0.26 -1.18
CA MET A 211 -37.97 -0.67 -0.85
C MET A 211 -38.38 -0.37 0.61
N ARG A 212 -37.51 0.27 1.42
CA ARG A 212 -37.75 0.59 2.84
C ARG A 212 -38.16 -0.62 3.70
N MET A 213 -37.61 -1.78 3.41
CA MET A 213 -37.83 -2.99 4.22
C MET A 213 -36.91 -2.96 5.44
N LEU A 214 -37.49 -2.92 6.65
CA LEU A 214 -36.74 -2.64 7.89
C LEU A 214 -36.29 -3.88 8.66
N HIS A 215 -36.97 -5.02 8.49
CA HIS A 215 -36.69 -6.29 9.15
C HIS A 215 -36.30 -7.33 8.10
N VAL A 216 -35.05 -7.80 8.13
CA VAL A 216 -34.45 -8.55 7.03
C VAL A 216 -33.74 -9.81 7.52
N ASP A 217 -34.06 -10.94 6.89
CA ASP A 217 -33.30 -12.18 6.95
C ASP A 217 -32.55 -12.40 5.61
N ALA A 218 -31.23 -12.28 5.63
CA ALA A 218 -30.36 -12.46 4.47
C ALA A 218 -29.77 -13.87 4.41
N PHE A 219 -30.07 -14.61 3.34
CA PHE A 219 -29.60 -15.96 3.07
C PHE A 219 -28.43 -15.94 2.07
N ILE A 220 -27.24 -16.29 2.56
CA ILE A 220 -25.96 -16.17 1.87
C ILE A 220 -25.42 -17.57 1.59
N ASP A 221 -24.98 -17.84 0.35
CA ASP A 221 -24.39 -19.14 -0.04
C ASP A 221 -22.85 -19.19 0.05
N SER A 222 -22.22 -18.07 0.43
CA SER A 222 -20.78 -17.93 0.61
C SER A 222 -20.37 -18.00 2.07
N VAL A 223 -19.75 -19.12 2.47
CA VAL A 223 -19.23 -19.36 3.83
C VAL A 223 -18.25 -18.26 4.27
N LEU A 224 -17.44 -17.76 3.33
CA LEU A 224 -16.46 -16.70 3.60
C LEU A 224 -17.16 -15.40 3.99
N VAL A 225 -18.09 -14.93 3.14
CA VAL A 225 -18.81 -13.67 3.36
C VAL A 225 -19.67 -13.76 4.61
N TYR A 226 -20.41 -14.86 4.80
CA TYR A 226 -21.20 -15.07 6.01
C TYR A 226 -20.35 -14.95 7.30
N ASN A 227 -19.21 -15.64 7.39
CA ASN A 227 -18.37 -15.59 8.59
C ASN A 227 -17.69 -14.22 8.80
N GLN A 228 -17.43 -13.47 7.74
CA GLN A 228 -16.84 -12.14 7.84
C GLN A 228 -17.88 -11.09 8.24
N VAL A 229 -19.08 -11.11 7.67
CA VAL A 229 -20.20 -10.21 8.00
C VAL A 229 -20.69 -10.46 9.43
N THR A 230 -20.78 -11.71 9.86
CA THR A 230 -21.09 -12.08 11.26
C THR A 230 -19.92 -11.85 12.24
N ARG A 231 -18.82 -11.24 11.78
CA ARG A 231 -17.60 -10.92 12.56
C ARG A 231 -16.88 -12.12 13.19
N ARG A 232 -17.18 -13.35 12.75
CA ARG A 232 -16.48 -14.56 13.20
C ARG A 232 -15.06 -14.63 12.63
N TRP A 233 -14.86 -14.17 11.40
CA TRP A 233 -13.56 -14.19 10.72
C TRP A 233 -13.07 -12.77 10.40
N LYS A 234 -11.77 -12.53 10.56
CA LYS A 234 -11.13 -11.24 10.22
C LYS A 234 -10.93 -11.10 8.71
N VAL A 235 -11.24 -9.93 8.16
CA VAL A 235 -11.00 -9.60 6.75
C VAL A 235 -9.57 -9.06 6.58
N ARG A 236 -8.71 -9.80 5.89
CA ARG A 236 -7.29 -9.42 5.68
C ARG A 236 -7.03 -8.57 4.44
N SER A 237 -7.80 -8.79 3.38
CA SER A 237 -7.61 -8.08 2.11
C SER A 237 -8.21 -6.67 2.18
N ARG A 238 -7.42 -5.65 1.83
CA ARG A 238 -7.87 -4.24 1.80
C ARG A 238 -9.09 -4.02 0.91
N ARG A 239 -9.16 -4.70 -0.25
CA ARG A 239 -10.31 -4.62 -1.17
C ARG A 239 -11.58 -5.21 -0.53
N LEU A 240 -11.45 -6.36 0.14
CA LEU A 240 -12.59 -6.99 0.81
C LEU A 240 -13.00 -6.23 2.08
N GLN A 241 -12.07 -5.53 2.74
CA GLN A 241 -12.40 -4.67 3.87
C GLN A 241 -13.35 -3.55 3.46
N VAL A 242 -13.12 -2.91 2.30
CA VAL A 242 -14.02 -1.86 1.77
C VAL A 242 -15.44 -2.42 1.55
N LEU A 243 -15.56 -3.57 0.89
CA LEU A 243 -16.87 -4.21 0.63
C LEU A 243 -17.55 -4.67 1.93
N CYS A 244 -16.77 -5.21 2.87
CA CYS A 244 -17.29 -5.59 4.19
C CYS A 244 -17.80 -4.35 4.95
N THR A 245 -17.08 -3.23 4.92
CA THR A 245 -17.53 -1.98 5.53
C THR A 245 -18.86 -1.51 4.91
N GLN A 246 -18.99 -1.55 3.58
CA GLN A 246 -20.25 -1.21 2.90
C GLN A 246 -21.42 -2.07 3.35
N VAL A 247 -21.23 -3.39 3.48
CA VAL A 247 -22.26 -4.29 4.02
C VAL A 247 -22.65 -3.89 5.44
N MET A 248 -21.68 -3.56 6.31
CA MET A 248 -21.98 -3.15 7.69
C MET A 248 -22.71 -1.80 7.76
N GLU A 249 -22.40 -0.87 6.85
CA GLU A 249 -23.10 0.41 6.73
C GLU A 249 -24.55 0.23 6.25
N LEU A 250 -24.78 -0.64 5.28
CA LEU A 250 -26.13 -1.01 4.83
C LEU A 250 -26.90 -1.74 5.94
N ALA A 251 -26.25 -2.66 6.67
CA ALA A 251 -26.88 -3.39 7.75
C ALA A 251 -27.43 -2.46 8.84
N ARG A 252 -26.77 -1.32 9.10
CA ARG A 252 -27.21 -0.29 10.05
C ARG A 252 -28.45 0.48 9.60
N LYS A 253 -28.85 0.38 8.34
CA LYS A 253 -30.09 1.00 7.81
C LYS A 253 -31.33 0.16 8.10
N PHE A 254 -31.18 -1.09 8.51
CA PHE A 254 -32.27 -1.97 8.92
C PHE A 254 -32.49 -1.88 10.45
N GLU A 255 -33.74 -1.98 10.89
CA GLU A 255 -34.07 -2.11 12.31
C GLU A 255 -33.66 -3.49 12.83
N GLN A 256 -33.82 -4.52 11.99
CA GLN A 256 -33.33 -5.87 12.25
C GLN A 256 -32.69 -6.46 10.99
N PHE A 257 -31.49 -7.02 11.16
CA PHE A 257 -30.78 -7.73 10.10
C PHE A 257 -30.16 -9.02 10.64
N HIS A 258 -30.58 -10.16 10.11
CA HIS A 258 -29.94 -11.44 10.38
C HIS A 258 -29.30 -11.99 9.12
N ALA A 259 -28.06 -12.45 9.25
CA ALA A 259 -27.39 -13.21 8.20
C ALA A 259 -27.52 -14.71 8.50
N ASN A 260 -27.93 -15.48 7.51
CA ASN A 260 -28.11 -16.92 7.53
C ASN A 260 -27.25 -17.56 6.44
N LEU A 261 -26.52 -18.63 6.76
CA LEU A 261 -25.75 -19.40 5.78
C LEU A 261 -26.64 -20.51 5.22
N VAL A 262 -26.75 -20.58 3.90
CA VAL A 262 -27.52 -21.63 3.21
C VAL A 262 -26.64 -22.42 2.23
N PRO A 263 -26.88 -23.73 2.05
CA PRO A 263 -26.25 -24.48 0.98
C PRO A 263 -26.61 -23.90 -0.39
N ARG A 264 -25.65 -23.91 -1.31
CA ARG A 264 -25.86 -23.40 -2.68
C ARG A 264 -26.99 -24.13 -3.43
N SER A 265 -27.27 -25.40 -3.09
CA SER A 265 -28.38 -26.18 -3.65
C SER A 265 -29.75 -25.64 -3.24
N GLU A 266 -29.87 -25.05 -2.05
CA GLU A 266 -31.09 -24.47 -1.50
C GLU A 266 -31.27 -23.00 -1.94
N ASN A 267 -30.24 -22.40 -2.55
CA ASN A 267 -30.25 -21.05 -3.11
C ASN A 267 -30.31 -21.07 -4.64
N SER A 268 -31.13 -21.96 -5.21
CA SER A 268 -31.22 -22.20 -6.65
C SER A 268 -31.77 -20.98 -7.43
N HIS A 269 -32.66 -20.21 -6.81
CA HIS A 269 -33.29 -19.04 -7.41
C HIS A 269 -32.30 -17.89 -7.62
N ALA A 270 -31.62 -17.42 -6.57
CA ALA A 270 -30.62 -16.36 -6.71
C ALA A 270 -29.44 -16.82 -7.59
N LEU A 271 -29.11 -18.12 -7.56
CA LEU A 271 -28.12 -18.70 -8.47
C LEU A 271 -28.54 -18.66 -9.94
N ARG A 272 -29.81 -18.97 -10.24
CA ARG A 272 -30.39 -18.85 -11.58
C ARG A 272 -30.30 -17.40 -12.06
N LEU A 273 -30.70 -16.42 -11.24
CA LEU A 273 -30.60 -15.00 -11.56
C LEU A 273 -29.17 -14.55 -11.86
N ALA A 274 -28.20 -15.01 -11.07
CA ALA A 274 -26.79 -14.71 -11.29
C ALA A 274 -26.26 -15.31 -12.62
N ARG A 275 -26.76 -16.48 -13.04
CA ARG A 275 -26.41 -17.08 -14.35
C ARG A 275 -27.06 -16.33 -15.50
N GLU A 276 -28.34 -15.99 -15.38
CA GLU A 276 -29.05 -15.19 -16.39
C GLU A 276 -28.35 -13.84 -16.61
N ALA A 277 -27.99 -13.14 -15.53
CA ALA A 277 -27.26 -11.88 -15.58
C ALA A 277 -25.89 -11.97 -16.28
N LEU A 278 -25.25 -13.15 -16.25
CA LEU A 278 -24.00 -13.39 -16.95
C LEU A 278 -24.17 -13.36 -18.48
N HIS A 279 -25.35 -13.76 -18.97
CA HIS A 279 -25.71 -13.77 -20.39
C HIS A 279 -26.28 -12.43 -20.87
N LEU A 280 -26.64 -11.52 -19.94
CA LEU A 280 -27.19 -10.19 -20.23
C LEU A 280 -26.11 -9.11 -20.44
N GLN A 281 -24.81 -9.45 -20.41
CA GLN A 281 -23.77 -8.47 -20.76
C GLN A 281 -23.98 -8.02 -22.22
N PRO A 282 -24.16 -6.71 -22.48
CA PRO A 282 -24.38 -6.23 -23.84
C PRO A 282 -23.17 -6.56 -24.70
N ALA A 283 -23.44 -7.28 -25.79
CA ALA A 283 -22.61 -7.19 -26.98
C ALA A 283 -22.61 -5.72 -27.42
N SER A 284 -21.62 -4.95 -26.98
CA SER A 284 -21.40 -3.60 -27.49
C SER A 284 -21.08 -3.71 -28.98
N GLU A 285 -22.05 -3.35 -29.82
CA GLU A 285 -21.95 -2.90 -31.21
C GLU A 285 -20.68 -3.30 -31.97
N THR A 286 -20.69 -4.50 -32.57
CA THR A 286 -19.89 -4.75 -33.77
C THR A 286 -20.70 -4.33 -35.00
N GLN A 287 -20.49 -3.10 -35.47
CA GLN A 287 -20.62 -2.84 -36.90
C GLN A 287 -19.43 -3.45 -37.64
N GLU A 288 -19.75 -4.00 -38.80
CA GLU A 288 -18.86 -4.68 -39.74
C GLU A 288 -17.52 -3.96 -39.94
N SER A 289 -16.43 -4.61 -39.54
CA SER A 289 -15.24 -4.67 -40.37
C SER A 289 -14.48 -5.95 -40.03
N THR A 290 -14.34 -6.78 -41.06
CA THR A 290 -13.48 -7.96 -41.11
C THR A 290 -12.04 -7.58 -40.75
N GLU A 291 -11.56 -8.01 -39.59
CA GLU A 291 -10.14 -8.33 -39.35
C GLU A 291 -10.03 -9.15 -38.04
N ALA A 292 -9.16 -10.16 -38.06
CA ALA A 292 -9.17 -11.31 -37.15
C ALA A 292 -9.28 -10.95 -35.65
N ALA A 293 -10.29 -11.50 -34.98
CA ALA A 293 -10.39 -11.48 -33.52
C ALA A 293 -9.22 -12.27 -32.92
N GLU A 294 -8.17 -11.56 -32.52
CA GLU A 294 -7.03 -12.15 -31.81
C GLU A 294 -7.50 -12.71 -30.46
N ALA A 295 -7.40 -14.02 -30.30
CA ALA A 295 -7.65 -14.72 -29.06
C ALA A 295 -6.82 -14.09 -27.91
N LYS A 296 -7.51 -13.61 -26.87
CA LYS A 296 -6.85 -13.12 -25.64
C LYS A 296 -6.44 -14.33 -24.79
N GLU A 297 -5.31 -14.24 -24.09
CA GLU A 297 -4.85 -15.24 -23.13
C GLU A 297 -4.87 -14.64 -21.71
N PHE A 298 -5.18 -15.46 -20.70
CA PHE A 298 -5.23 -15.00 -19.30
C PHE A 298 -3.88 -15.14 -18.59
N CYS A 299 -3.51 -14.11 -17.83
CA CYS A 299 -2.35 -14.20 -16.95
C CYS A 299 -2.71 -14.85 -15.60
N PRO A 300 -2.02 -15.92 -15.16
CA PRO A 300 -2.25 -16.54 -13.85
C PRO A 300 -1.90 -15.69 -12.62
N ILE A 301 -1.20 -14.56 -12.79
CA ILE A 301 -0.75 -13.70 -11.68
C ILE A 301 -1.75 -12.57 -11.40
N CYS A 302 -2.07 -11.74 -12.40
CA CYS A 302 -3.07 -10.67 -12.25
C CYS A 302 -4.50 -11.11 -12.54
N LEU A 303 -4.69 -12.29 -13.16
CA LEU A 303 -5.99 -12.82 -13.58
C LEU A 303 -6.72 -11.94 -14.61
N GLU A 304 -5.98 -11.09 -15.33
CA GLU A 304 -6.48 -10.25 -16.43
C GLU A 304 -6.23 -10.92 -17.80
N GLY A 305 -7.17 -10.74 -18.73
CA GLY A 305 -7.02 -11.17 -20.12
C GLY A 305 -6.19 -10.17 -20.91
N LYS A 306 -5.14 -10.64 -21.59
CA LYS A 306 -4.23 -9.84 -22.40
C LYS A 306 -4.17 -10.39 -23.82
N LYS A 307 -3.78 -9.56 -24.79
CA LYS A 307 -3.54 -10.06 -26.15
C LYS A 307 -2.37 -11.04 -26.14
N LYS A 308 -2.31 -11.96 -27.10
CA LYS A 308 -1.19 -12.91 -27.20
C LYS A 308 0.18 -12.21 -27.24
N ASP A 309 0.25 -11.05 -27.88
CA ASP A 309 1.48 -10.24 -27.98
C ASP A 309 1.87 -9.56 -26.66
N GLU A 310 0.94 -9.45 -25.72
CA GLU A 310 1.16 -8.93 -24.37
C GLU A 310 1.48 -10.06 -23.38
N MET A 311 1.63 -11.29 -23.86
CA MET A 311 1.88 -12.48 -23.06
C MET A 311 3.26 -13.05 -23.39
N LEU A 312 3.98 -13.45 -22.34
CA LEU A 312 5.28 -14.10 -22.44
C LEU A 312 5.17 -15.53 -21.94
N GLN A 313 5.38 -16.49 -22.83
CA GLN A 313 5.57 -17.89 -22.47
C GLN A 313 7.00 -18.13 -22.02
N VAL A 314 7.21 -18.68 -20.82
CA VAL A 314 8.55 -18.91 -20.26
C VAL A 314 9.28 -20.03 -21.02
N SER A 315 10.51 -19.75 -21.47
CA SER A 315 11.34 -20.75 -22.19
C SER A 315 11.53 -22.00 -21.35
N GLY A 316 11.30 -23.18 -21.96
CA GLY A 316 11.44 -24.47 -21.28
C GLY A 316 10.19 -24.95 -20.52
N CYS A 317 9.09 -24.18 -20.49
CA CYS A 317 7.78 -24.66 -20.02
C CYS A 317 6.61 -24.08 -20.83
N LEU A 318 5.39 -24.53 -20.51
CA LEU A 318 4.14 -24.08 -21.17
C LEU A 318 3.41 -22.98 -20.37
N HIS A 319 4.05 -22.37 -19.38
CA HIS A 319 3.43 -21.33 -18.55
C HIS A 319 3.62 -19.95 -19.20
N SER A 320 2.50 -19.26 -19.43
CA SER A 320 2.45 -17.90 -19.98
C SER A 320 1.95 -16.90 -18.96
N PHE A 321 2.53 -15.70 -18.97
CA PHE A 321 2.18 -14.61 -18.08
C PHE A 321 2.16 -13.30 -18.85
N CYS A 322 1.34 -12.34 -18.44
CA CYS A 322 1.36 -11.03 -19.09
C CYS A 322 2.68 -10.32 -18.83
N LEU A 323 3.08 -9.48 -19.79
CA LEU A 323 4.32 -8.70 -19.73
C LEU A 323 4.42 -7.91 -18.43
N SER A 324 3.36 -7.23 -17.98
CA SER A 324 3.39 -6.44 -16.74
C SER A 324 3.72 -7.30 -15.50
N CYS A 325 3.09 -8.47 -15.35
CA CYS A 325 3.33 -9.33 -14.19
C CYS A 325 4.70 -10.00 -14.23
N ILE A 326 5.14 -10.46 -15.41
CA ILE A 326 6.45 -11.13 -15.52
C ILE A 326 7.60 -10.14 -15.39
N VAL A 327 7.45 -8.90 -15.87
CA VAL A 327 8.38 -7.80 -15.62
C VAL A 327 8.49 -7.55 -14.12
N GLN A 328 7.36 -7.31 -13.45
CA GLN A 328 7.37 -7.00 -12.02
C GLN A 328 7.96 -8.16 -11.19
N HIS A 329 7.63 -9.41 -11.52
CA HIS A 329 8.24 -10.57 -10.88
C HIS A 329 9.75 -10.62 -11.09
N ALA A 330 10.21 -10.43 -12.33
CA ALA A 330 11.63 -10.43 -12.64
C ALA A 330 12.38 -9.31 -11.92
N GLU A 331 11.83 -8.09 -11.88
CA GLU A 331 12.40 -6.96 -11.14
C GLU A 331 12.55 -7.26 -9.65
N VAL A 332 11.49 -7.75 -9.00
CA VAL A 332 11.52 -8.10 -7.56
C VAL A 332 12.55 -9.20 -7.28
N LYS A 333 12.64 -10.22 -8.15
CA LYS A 333 13.60 -11.32 -7.99
C LYS A 333 15.05 -10.85 -8.18
N VAL A 334 15.30 -10.02 -9.18
CA VAL A 334 16.62 -9.42 -9.42
C VAL A 334 17.02 -8.51 -8.27
N GLN A 335 16.10 -7.68 -7.77
CA GLN A 335 16.33 -6.81 -6.61
C GLN A 335 16.68 -7.62 -5.36
N ALA A 336 15.99 -8.73 -5.13
CA ALA A 336 16.25 -9.63 -4.01
C ALA A 336 17.49 -10.53 -4.21
N GLY A 337 18.21 -10.43 -5.33
CA GLY A 337 19.38 -11.27 -5.63
C GLY A 337 19.05 -12.73 -5.94
N GLN A 338 17.78 -13.05 -6.22
CA GLN A 338 17.31 -14.40 -6.53
C GLN A 338 17.45 -14.68 -8.03
N VAL A 339 18.68 -14.91 -8.48
CA VAL A 339 19.02 -15.22 -9.88
C VAL A 339 19.58 -16.64 -10.03
N PRO A 340 19.35 -17.33 -11.17
CA PRO A 340 18.54 -16.93 -12.32
C PRO A 340 17.03 -16.85 -11.98
N VAL A 341 16.32 -15.93 -12.64
CA VAL A 341 14.89 -15.68 -12.37
C VAL A 341 14.09 -16.93 -12.74
N ARG A 342 13.43 -17.53 -11.74
CA ARG A 342 12.60 -18.72 -11.93
C ARG A 342 11.21 -18.36 -12.44
N CYS A 343 10.60 -19.31 -13.15
CA CYS A 343 9.20 -19.26 -13.56
C CYS A 343 8.29 -18.97 -12.34
N PRO A 344 7.32 -18.05 -12.46
CA PRO A 344 6.40 -17.72 -11.36
C PRO A 344 5.50 -18.87 -10.88
N HIS A 345 5.33 -19.94 -11.67
CA HIS A 345 4.43 -21.05 -11.32
C HIS A 345 4.97 -21.89 -10.16
N VAL A 346 4.12 -22.17 -9.16
CA VAL A 346 4.49 -22.72 -7.82
C VAL A 346 5.17 -24.10 -7.87
N SER A 347 5.03 -24.84 -8.96
CA SER A 347 5.64 -26.17 -9.16
C SER A 347 6.61 -26.24 -10.34
N CYS A 348 7.03 -25.09 -10.89
CA CYS A 348 7.92 -25.05 -12.05
C CYS A 348 9.36 -24.71 -11.64
N SER A 349 10.34 -25.52 -12.09
CA SER A 349 11.76 -25.30 -11.83
C SER A 349 12.49 -24.56 -12.98
N GLN A 350 11.79 -24.25 -14.08
CA GLN A 350 12.37 -23.60 -15.24
C GLN A 350 12.69 -22.13 -14.96
N THR A 351 13.65 -21.58 -15.70
CA THR A 351 14.14 -20.20 -15.52
C THR A 351 13.92 -19.38 -16.78
N LEU A 352 13.66 -18.08 -16.62
CA LEU A 352 13.63 -17.16 -17.74
C LEU A 352 15.02 -17.09 -18.38
N SER A 353 15.07 -17.17 -19.71
CA SER A 353 16.33 -17.06 -20.45
C SER A 353 16.86 -15.62 -20.41
N LEU A 354 18.16 -15.45 -20.67
CA LEU A 354 18.76 -14.11 -20.75
C LEU A 354 18.11 -13.24 -21.83
N SER A 355 17.75 -13.82 -22.98
CA SER A 355 17.06 -13.10 -24.05
C SER A 355 15.66 -12.64 -23.64
N GLN A 356 14.90 -13.47 -22.91
CA GLN A 356 13.59 -13.10 -22.37
C GLN A 356 13.69 -12.00 -21.32
N CYS A 357 14.68 -12.08 -20.43
CA CYS A 357 14.94 -11.02 -19.47
C CYS A 357 15.34 -9.70 -20.15
N GLN A 358 16.12 -9.76 -21.23
CA GLN A 358 16.54 -8.57 -21.98
C GLN A 358 15.36 -7.88 -22.69
N SER A 359 14.41 -8.65 -23.20
CA SER A 359 13.24 -8.09 -23.89
C SER A 359 12.22 -7.44 -22.95
N ILE A 360 12.18 -7.86 -21.68
CA ILE A 360 11.15 -7.40 -20.73
C ILE A 360 11.69 -6.40 -19.69
N LEU A 361 12.95 -6.51 -19.28
CA LEU A 361 13.53 -5.63 -18.26
C LEU A 361 14.06 -4.33 -18.89
N SER A 362 13.93 -3.22 -18.16
CA SER A 362 14.64 -1.99 -18.52
C SER A 362 16.16 -2.19 -18.43
N GLN A 363 16.93 -1.36 -19.14
CA GLN A 363 18.40 -1.42 -19.16
C GLN A 363 19.00 -1.48 -17.74
N LYS A 364 18.50 -0.64 -16.84
CA LYS A 364 18.93 -0.60 -15.44
C LYS A 364 18.79 -1.95 -14.72
N TRP A 365 17.63 -2.61 -14.88
CA TRP A 365 17.37 -3.90 -14.24
C TRP A 365 18.12 -5.04 -14.92
N PHE A 366 18.27 -4.98 -16.24
CA PHE A 366 19.03 -5.97 -17.00
C PHE A 366 20.54 -5.91 -16.68
N ASP A 367 21.11 -4.71 -16.52
CA ASP A 367 22.50 -4.53 -16.09
C ASP A 367 22.72 -5.11 -14.69
N LEU A 368 21.75 -4.91 -13.78
CA LEU A 368 21.80 -5.49 -12.43
C LEU A 368 21.69 -7.02 -12.48
N LEU A 369 20.75 -7.57 -13.26
CA LEU A 369 20.63 -9.02 -13.48
C LEU A 369 21.95 -9.60 -14.01
N SER A 370 22.56 -8.96 -15.00
CA SER A 370 23.82 -9.38 -15.60
C SER A 370 24.95 -9.42 -14.57
N LYS A 371 25.09 -8.37 -13.75
CA LYS A 371 26.05 -8.33 -12.63
C LYS A 371 25.83 -9.46 -11.63
N ARG A 372 24.58 -9.72 -11.23
CA ARG A 372 24.24 -10.80 -10.30
C ARG A 372 24.48 -12.19 -10.88
N LEU A 373 24.24 -12.38 -12.18
CA LEU A 373 24.46 -13.67 -12.82
C LEU A 373 25.94 -13.97 -12.97
N ILE A 374 26.77 -12.96 -13.29
CA ILE A 374 28.23 -13.07 -13.23
C ILE A 374 28.68 -13.43 -11.83
N GLU A 375 28.15 -12.75 -10.81
CA GLU A 375 28.44 -13.02 -9.41
C GLU A 375 28.14 -14.47 -9.02
N VAL A 376 26.93 -14.97 -9.28
CA VAL A 376 26.54 -16.35 -8.94
C VAL A 376 27.35 -17.40 -9.70
N ASN A 377 27.66 -17.16 -10.98
CA ASN A 377 28.44 -18.09 -11.80
C ASN A 377 29.94 -18.05 -11.50
N MET A 378 30.44 -16.98 -10.89
CA MET A 378 31.83 -16.89 -10.47
C MET A 378 32.03 -17.73 -9.19
N PRO A 379 33.05 -18.61 -9.12
CA PRO A 379 33.39 -19.32 -7.89
C PRO A 379 33.67 -18.34 -6.75
N GLU A 380 33.18 -18.64 -5.54
CA GLU A 380 33.34 -17.74 -4.38
C GLU A 380 34.82 -17.40 -4.10
N ALA A 381 35.72 -18.36 -4.32
CA ALA A 381 37.16 -18.19 -4.19
C ALA A 381 37.76 -17.17 -5.19
N ASP A 382 37.10 -16.90 -6.31
CA ASP A 382 37.55 -15.97 -7.35
C ASP A 382 36.88 -14.58 -7.23
N ARG A 383 35.84 -14.43 -6.40
CA ARG A 383 35.13 -13.15 -6.21
C ARG A 383 35.96 -12.16 -5.40
N VAL A 384 36.16 -10.98 -5.95
CA VAL A 384 36.83 -9.85 -5.28
C VAL A 384 35.99 -8.59 -5.45
N TYR A 385 35.49 -8.03 -4.35
CA TYR A 385 34.77 -6.77 -4.38
C TYR A 385 35.70 -5.61 -4.08
N CYS A 386 35.46 -4.49 -4.75
CA CYS A 386 36.11 -3.22 -4.44
C CYS A 386 35.79 -2.83 -2.99
N PRO A 387 36.79 -2.56 -2.13
CA PRO A 387 36.56 -2.28 -0.71
C PRO A 387 36.00 -0.88 -0.44
N PHE A 388 35.95 -0.02 -1.46
CA PHE A 388 35.39 1.31 -1.31
C PHE A 388 33.86 1.23 -1.35
N PRO A 389 33.13 1.64 -0.29
CA PRO A 389 31.68 1.45 -0.19
C PRO A 389 30.88 2.07 -1.34
N LYS A 390 31.33 3.23 -1.84
CA LYS A 390 30.72 3.93 -2.97
C LYS A 390 30.91 3.22 -4.32
N CYS A 391 31.82 2.26 -4.42
CA CYS A 391 32.10 1.52 -5.65
C CYS A 391 31.61 0.08 -5.58
N SER A 392 32.12 -0.72 -4.63
CA SER A 392 31.70 -2.12 -4.41
C SER A 392 31.65 -3.01 -5.67
N ALA A 393 32.38 -2.66 -6.72
CA ALA A 393 32.41 -3.39 -7.99
C ALA A 393 32.96 -4.81 -7.81
N LEU A 394 32.32 -5.79 -8.43
CA LEU A 394 32.80 -7.18 -8.47
C LEU A 394 33.86 -7.36 -9.56
N MET A 395 34.94 -8.04 -9.22
CA MET A 395 36.06 -8.35 -10.10
C MET A 395 36.49 -9.81 -9.89
N ASN A 396 37.13 -10.38 -10.91
CA ASN A 396 37.71 -11.72 -10.85
C ASN A 396 39.14 -11.65 -10.32
N ARG A 397 39.46 -12.44 -9.29
CA ARG A 397 40.80 -12.57 -8.71
C ARG A 397 41.87 -12.89 -9.78
N LYS A 398 41.57 -13.79 -10.71
CA LYS A 398 42.52 -14.24 -11.74
C LYS A 398 42.90 -13.12 -12.69
N ASP A 399 41.94 -12.30 -13.09
CA ASP A 399 42.16 -11.17 -14.00
C ASP A 399 42.99 -10.07 -13.32
N LEU A 400 42.75 -9.83 -12.02
CA LEU A 400 43.52 -8.88 -11.23
C LEU A 400 44.98 -9.33 -11.06
N LEU A 401 45.22 -10.63 -10.85
CA LEU A 401 46.57 -11.17 -10.70
C LEU A 401 47.32 -11.20 -12.03
N ALA A 402 46.66 -11.58 -13.14
CA ALA A 402 47.26 -11.57 -14.47
C ALA A 402 47.63 -10.16 -14.96
N SER A 403 46.89 -9.13 -14.53
CA SER A 403 47.20 -7.73 -14.88
C SER A 403 48.48 -7.19 -14.23
N ASN A 404 48.99 -7.85 -13.19
CA ASN A 404 50.23 -7.46 -12.50
C ASN A 404 51.50 -8.07 -13.14
N ASP A 405 51.36 -8.99 -14.10
CA ASP A 405 52.52 -9.63 -14.76
C ASP A 405 53.28 -8.70 -15.71
N VAL A 406 52.73 -7.54 -16.06
CA VAL A 406 53.38 -6.58 -16.98
C VAL A 406 54.31 -5.59 -16.25
N ALA A 407 54.40 -5.62 -14.92
CA ALA A 407 55.12 -4.61 -14.13
C ALA A 407 56.14 -5.16 -13.12
N SER A 408 56.61 -6.41 -13.24
CA SER A 408 57.63 -6.94 -12.31
C SER A 408 58.57 -7.96 -12.96
N SER A 409 59.41 -7.49 -13.87
CA SER A 409 60.75 -8.08 -14.11
C SER A 409 61.69 -7.77 -12.93
N SER A 410 61.29 -8.15 -11.72
CA SER A 410 62.15 -8.16 -10.53
C SER A 410 61.55 -9.13 -9.53
N ALA A 411 61.81 -10.41 -9.76
CA ALA A 411 61.72 -11.41 -8.72
C ALA A 411 62.71 -11.01 -7.61
N MET A 412 62.21 -10.64 -6.43
CA MET A 412 62.81 -10.83 -5.09
C MET A 412 62.13 -9.90 -4.06
N LEU A 413 60.95 -10.30 -3.57
CA LEU A 413 60.42 -10.20 -2.18
C LEU A 413 58.89 -10.38 -2.23
N SER A 414 58.33 -11.07 -1.23
CA SER A 414 56.89 -11.29 -1.00
C SER A 414 56.11 -10.00 -0.69
N THR A 415 56.26 -9.01 -1.56
CA THR A 415 55.62 -7.71 -1.45
C THR A 415 54.25 -7.84 -2.10
N VAL A 416 53.21 -7.73 -1.29
CA VAL A 416 51.83 -7.60 -1.76
C VAL A 416 51.83 -6.51 -2.83
N THR A 417 51.26 -6.77 -4.00
CA THR A 417 51.18 -5.79 -5.08
C THR A 417 49.83 -5.09 -5.06
N PRO A 418 49.77 -3.78 -5.35
CA PRO A 418 48.50 -3.09 -5.47
C PRO A 418 47.73 -3.64 -6.67
N SER A 419 46.41 -3.76 -6.53
CA SER A 419 45.52 -3.99 -7.66
C SER A 419 44.60 -2.79 -7.84
N ARG A 420 44.26 -2.50 -9.09
CA ARG A 420 43.44 -1.35 -9.47
C ARG A 420 42.01 -1.79 -9.76
N CYS A 421 41.03 -1.13 -9.15
CA CYS A 421 39.63 -1.37 -9.49
C CYS A 421 39.35 -0.92 -10.93
N MET A 422 38.63 -1.73 -11.72
CA MET A 422 38.33 -1.39 -13.12
C MET A 422 37.24 -0.31 -13.28
N GLU A 423 36.45 -0.06 -12.24
CA GLU A 423 35.35 0.92 -12.27
C GLU A 423 35.77 2.28 -11.70
N CYS A 424 36.34 2.29 -10.48
CA CYS A 424 36.71 3.53 -9.80
C CYS A 424 38.21 3.87 -9.88
N PHE A 425 39.02 2.98 -10.47
CA PHE A 425 40.47 3.13 -10.64
C PHE A 425 41.29 3.31 -9.35
N ARG A 426 40.68 3.14 -8.17
CA ARG A 426 41.37 3.18 -6.89
C ARG A 426 42.16 1.90 -6.64
N LEU A 427 43.27 2.05 -5.93
CA LEU A 427 44.13 0.95 -5.55
C LEU A 427 43.63 0.27 -4.27
N PHE A 428 43.72 -1.05 -4.24
CA PHE A 428 43.37 -1.86 -3.08
C PHE A 428 44.21 -3.13 -3.02
N CYS A 429 44.24 -3.77 -1.87
CA CYS A 429 44.89 -5.07 -1.70
C CYS A 429 43.88 -6.21 -1.96
N VAL A 430 44.18 -7.11 -2.89
CA VAL A 430 43.31 -8.26 -3.22
C VAL A 430 43.30 -9.31 -2.10
N GLU A 431 44.39 -9.41 -1.36
CA GLU A 431 44.57 -10.44 -0.33
C GLU A 431 43.75 -10.12 0.92
N CYS A 432 43.92 -8.91 1.49
CA CYS A 432 43.19 -8.50 2.69
C CYS A 432 41.89 -7.72 2.41
N ARG A 433 41.60 -7.38 1.14
CA ARG A 433 40.36 -6.71 0.67
C ARG A 433 40.09 -5.37 1.35
N VAL A 434 41.11 -4.52 1.44
CA VAL A 434 41.03 -3.17 2.03
C VAL A 434 41.67 -2.14 1.08
N PRO A 435 41.42 -0.83 1.26
CA PRO A 435 42.17 0.21 0.55
C PRO A 435 43.67 -0.05 0.60
N TRP A 436 44.36 0.31 -0.48
CA TRP A 436 45.77 -0.04 -0.63
C TRP A 436 46.61 0.47 0.54
N HIS A 437 47.47 -0.40 1.06
CA HIS A 437 48.41 -0.09 2.13
C HIS A 437 49.84 -0.45 1.69
N THR A 438 50.77 0.48 1.90
CA THR A 438 52.21 0.25 1.73
C THR A 438 52.83 -0.14 3.07
N SER A 439 54.11 -0.53 3.06
CA SER A 439 54.99 -0.73 4.24
C SER A 439 54.66 -1.79 5.28
N MET A 440 53.51 -2.44 5.24
CA MET A 440 53.14 -3.50 6.19
C MET A 440 52.44 -4.69 5.55
N SER A 441 52.58 -5.87 6.15
CA SER A 441 51.88 -7.07 5.68
C SER A 441 50.38 -6.98 5.95
N CYS A 442 49.59 -7.75 5.20
CA CYS A 442 48.14 -7.86 5.41
C CYS A 442 47.77 -8.19 6.86
N GLN A 443 48.57 -9.02 7.54
CA GLN A 443 48.36 -9.40 8.94
C GLN A 443 48.61 -8.23 9.90
N GLN A 444 49.63 -7.41 9.63
CA GLN A 444 49.94 -6.24 10.45
C GLN A 444 48.84 -5.19 10.31
N TYR A 445 48.38 -4.95 9.07
CA TYR A 445 47.29 -4.03 8.79
C TYR A 445 45.98 -4.43 9.50
N GLN A 446 45.62 -5.72 9.46
CA GLN A 446 44.40 -6.21 10.12
C GLN A 446 44.43 -6.15 11.65
N LYS A 447 45.63 -6.00 12.27
CA LYS A 447 45.78 -5.80 13.71
C LYS A 447 45.60 -4.34 14.13
N LEU A 448 45.56 -3.39 13.20
CA LEU A 448 45.34 -1.99 13.52
C LEU A 448 43.91 -1.74 14.02
N PRO A 449 43.71 -0.85 15.01
CA PRO A 449 42.39 -0.35 15.39
C PRO A 449 41.60 0.19 14.17
N PRO A 450 40.26 0.04 14.10
CA PRO A 450 39.43 0.45 12.96
C PRO A 450 39.65 1.89 12.49
N ASN A 451 39.88 2.81 13.45
CA ASN A 451 40.13 4.23 13.20
C ASN A 451 41.47 4.51 12.49
N LEU A 452 42.32 3.51 12.32
CA LEU A 452 43.66 3.60 11.70
C LEU A 452 43.75 2.83 10.38
N ARG A 453 42.62 2.30 9.90
CA ARG A 453 42.53 1.51 8.67
C ARG A 453 42.16 2.37 7.47
N ASP A 454 42.27 3.69 7.55
CA ASP A 454 42.06 4.56 6.39
C ASP A 454 43.38 4.75 5.62
N ALA A 455 43.34 4.62 4.29
CA ALA A 455 44.50 4.79 3.43
C ALA A 455 44.99 6.25 3.38
N GLN A 456 44.12 7.22 3.68
CA GLN A 456 44.51 8.63 3.79
C GLN A 456 45.33 8.92 5.05
N ASP A 457 45.07 8.18 6.13
CA ASP A 457 45.79 8.34 7.39
C ASP A 457 47.14 7.61 7.40
N ALA A 458 47.40 6.68 6.47
CA ALA A 458 48.67 5.95 6.40
C ALA A 458 49.88 6.90 6.20
N ASN A 459 49.74 7.94 5.37
CA ASN A 459 50.76 8.98 5.19
C ASN A 459 50.95 9.83 6.45
N LEU A 460 49.84 10.14 7.15
CA LEU A 460 49.88 10.86 8.42
C LEU A 460 50.58 10.03 9.51
N TYR A 461 50.36 8.72 9.56
CA TYR A 461 51.03 7.82 10.50
C TYR A 461 52.51 7.66 10.17
N GLN A 462 52.90 7.62 8.89
CA GLN A 462 54.31 7.61 8.48
C GLN A 462 55.01 8.91 8.86
N LEU A 463 54.37 10.07 8.63
CA LEU A 463 54.89 11.37 9.07
C LEU A 463 55.00 11.41 10.60
N ALA A 464 53.98 10.93 11.31
CA ALA A 464 53.97 10.87 12.77
C ALA A 464 55.09 9.99 13.32
N GLU A 465 55.39 8.84 12.71
CA GLU A 465 56.50 7.98 13.12
C GLU A 465 57.86 8.66 12.89
N HIS A 466 58.04 9.31 11.74
CA HIS A 466 59.25 10.07 11.42
C HIS A 466 59.46 11.26 12.36
N GLN A 467 58.38 11.99 12.68
CA GLN A 467 58.41 13.16 13.57
C GLN A 467 58.25 12.79 15.06
N LYS A 468 58.17 11.49 15.38
CA LYS A 468 57.94 10.98 16.75
C LYS A 468 56.70 11.61 17.42
N TRP A 469 55.65 11.88 16.65
CA TRP A 469 54.37 12.36 17.16
C TRP A 469 53.66 11.26 17.97
N GLN A 470 53.10 11.64 19.11
CA GLN A 470 52.43 10.71 20.02
C GLN A 470 50.91 10.85 19.95
N ARG A 471 50.19 9.77 20.25
CA ARG A 471 48.73 9.77 20.30
C ARG A 471 48.21 9.64 21.72
N CYS A 472 47.20 10.44 22.04
CA CYS A 472 46.48 10.27 23.29
C CYS A 472 45.78 8.90 23.33
N LYS A 473 46.07 8.07 24.34
CA LYS A 473 45.45 6.76 24.49
C LYS A 473 43.96 6.81 24.86
N LYS A 474 43.47 7.94 25.41
CA LYS A 474 42.05 8.15 25.76
C LYS A 474 41.21 8.60 24.56
N CYS A 475 41.63 9.63 23.82
CA CYS A 475 40.83 10.22 22.74
C CYS A 475 41.40 10.03 21.33
N CYS A 476 42.51 9.30 21.18
CA CYS A 476 43.14 8.95 19.91
C CYS A 476 43.67 10.13 19.06
N ARG A 477 43.63 11.38 19.56
CA ARG A 477 44.17 12.57 18.87
C ARG A 477 45.69 12.46 18.72
N MET A 478 46.21 12.86 17.56
CA MET A 478 47.64 13.04 17.31
C MET A 478 48.15 14.32 17.98
N ILE A 479 49.31 14.24 18.61
CA ILE A 479 49.93 15.30 19.41
C ILE A 479 51.40 15.37 19.02
N GLU A 480 51.82 16.57 18.62
CA GLU A 480 53.21 16.93 18.42
C GLU A 480 53.76 17.57 19.72
N LEU A 481 55.01 17.24 20.06
CA LEU A 481 55.75 17.92 21.12
C LEU A 481 56.61 19.01 20.47
N ALA A 482 56.19 20.26 20.62
CA ALA A 482 56.95 21.40 20.10
C ALA A 482 58.17 21.71 20.98
N GLU A 483 57.99 21.74 22.31
CA GLU A 483 59.01 22.08 23.30
C GLU A 483 58.61 21.55 24.69
N GLY A 484 59.56 21.52 25.63
CA GLY A 484 59.31 21.18 27.04
C GLY A 484 59.37 19.69 27.39
N CYS A 485 58.77 19.35 28.54
CA CYS A 485 58.89 18.01 29.12
C CYS A 485 57.96 16.97 28.46
N TYR A 486 58.26 15.69 28.68
CA TYR A 486 57.48 14.56 28.19
C TYR A 486 56.21 14.27 29.00
N HIS A 487 55.86 15.07 30.01
CA HIS A 487 54.53 15.04 30.65
C HIS A 487 53.54 15.77 29.75
N MET A 488 52.63 15.02 29.12
CA MET A 488 51.67 15.57 28.18
C MET A 488 50.26 15.54 28.78
N THR A 489 49.57 16.68 28.72
CA THR A 489 48.15 16.77 29.07
C THR A 489 47.33 16.95 27.79
N CYS A 490 46.54 15.94 27.43
CA CYS A 490 45.68 16.05 26.26
C CYS A 490 44.50 17.00 26.54
N ARG A 491 43.98 17.65 25.48
CA ARG A 491 42.72 18.43 25.53
C ARG A 491 41.51 17.68 26.12
N CYS A 492 41.54 16.34 26.16
CA CYS A 492 40.51 15.51 26.80
C CYS A 492 40.73 15.28 28.31
N GLY A 493 41.71 15.96 28.90
CA GLY A 493 42.11 15.86 30.30
C GLY A 493 42.92 14.61 30.65
N TYR A 494 43.42 13.86 29.66
CA TYR A 494 44.26 12.67 29.92
C TYR A 494 45.73 13.08 29.98
N GLU A 495 46.37 12.78 31.12
CA GLU A 495 47.79 13.00 31.33
C GLU A 495 48.60 11.72 31.10
N PHE A 496 49.68 11.81 30.33
CA PHE A 496 50.48 10.65 29.95
C PHE A 496 51.92 11.03 29.55
N CYS A 497 52.81 10.05 29.53
CA CYS A 497 54.17 10.23 29.03
C CYS A 497 54.18 10.27 27.50
N TYR A 498 54.75 11.31 26.90
CA TYR A 498 54.84 11.48 25.45
C TYR A 498 55.66 10.38 24.76
N LEU A 499 56.69 9.84 25.42
CA LEU A 499 57.56 8.81 24.84
C LEU A 499 56.87 7.44 24.74
N CYS A 500 56.16 7.01 25.78
CA CYS A 500 55.60 5.65 25.85
C CYS A 500 54.06 5.58 25.86
N GLY A 501 53.38 6.67 26.17
CA GLY A 501 51.91 6.73 26.25
C GLY A 501 51.32 6.26 27.59
N GLU A 502 52.14 5.85 28.56
CA GLU A 502 51.68 5.41 29.89
C GLU A 502 51.08 6.57 30.71
N PRO A 503 50.03 6.32 31.51
CA PRO A 503 49.32 7.36 32.24
C PRO A 503 50.19 8.02 33.32
N TRP A 504 50.04 9.32 33.49
CA TRP A 504 50.58 10.01 34.66
C TRP A 504 49.64 9.78 35.84
N LYS A 505 50.16 9.29 36.98
CA LYS A 505 49.35 8.94 38.16
C LYS A 505 49.89 9.66 39.38
N ASN A 506 49.02 10.29 40.16
CA ASN A 506 49.37 10.99 41.40
C ASN A 506 50.53 11.99 41.20
N LYS A 507 50.50 12.78 40.12
CA LYS A 507 51.57 13.74 39.75
C LYS A 507 52.94 13.10 39.51
N SER A 508 53.01 11.78 39.35
CA SER A 508 54.24 11.03 39.06
C SER A 508 54.13 10.20 37.78
N GLN A 509 55.23 10.07 37.05
CA GLN A 509 55.28 9.19 35.89
C GLN A 509 55.14 7.73 36.31
N SER A 510 54.28 6.97 35.61
CA SER A 510 54.15 5.52 35.84
C SER A 510 55.18 4.69 35.09
N CYS A 511 55.97 5.32 34.22
CA CYS A 511 57.00 4.71 33.40
C CYS A 511 58.42 5.10 33.83
N ARG A 512 59.44 4.43 33.28
CA ARG A 512 60.87 4.73 33.51
C ARG A 512 61.49 5.63 32.41
N CYS A 513 60.66 6.30 31.63
CA CYS A 513 61.13 7.22 30.60
C CYS A 513 61.84 8.42 31.23
N ARG A 514 62.74 9.07 30.47
CA ARG A 514 63.28 10.38 30.84
C ARG A 514 62.15 11.42 30.86
N LEU A 515 62.26 12.42 31.71
CA LEU A 515 61.21 13.43 31.92
C LEU A 515 61.24 14.55 30.88
N TRP A 516 62.40 14.88 30.33
CA TRP A 516 62.59 15.84 29.23
C TRP A 516 63.87 15.50 28.47
N ASP A 517 64.14 16.24 27.40
CA ASP A 517 65.36 16.19 26.62
C ASP A 517 65.94 17.60 26.59
N GLU A 518 67.24 17.74 26.85
CA GLU A 518 67.88 19.05 27.06
C GLU A 518 67.82 19.93 25.80
N ASP A 519 67.76 19.31 24.62
CA ASP A 519 67.58 19.97 23.33
C ASP A 519 66.23 20.69 23.16
N PHE A 520 65.25 20.45 24.06
CA PHE A 520 63.90 21.05 24.04
C PHE A 520 63.64 22.01 25.22
N LEU A 521 64.69 22.36 25.97
CA LEU A 521 64.66 23.41 26.99
C LEU A 521 65.25 24.69 26.40
N LEU A 522 64.50 25.79 26.46
CA LEU A 522 65.00 27.11 26.02
C LEU A 522 66.20 27.51 26.88
N GLU A 523 67.35 27.82 26.26
CA GLU A 523 68.43 28.54 26.92
C GLU A 523 67.91 29.95 27.25
N GLU A 524 67.70 30.23 28.54
CA GLU A 524 67.41 31.59 28.99
C GLU A 524 68.61 32.50 28.69
N PRO A 525 68.42 33.67 28.06
CA PRO A 525 69.49 34.65 27.90
C PRO A 525 70.01 35.05 29.28
N LEU A 526 71.35 35.04 29.45
CA LEU A 526 72.01 35.56 30.64
C LEU A 526 71.72 37.07 30.74
N ASP A 527 70.76 37.44 31.57
CA ASP A 527 70.52 38.83 31.94
C ASP A 527 71.73 39.35 32.73
N GLU A 528 72.36 40.36 32.16
CA GLU A 528 73.46 41.13 32.70
C GLU A 528 73.03 41.79 34.03
N PHE A 529 73.89 41.64 35.04
CA PHE A 529 73.81 42.30 36.34
C PHE A 529 73.44 43.79 36.21
N GLY A 530 72.32 44.16 36.83
CA GLY A 530 71.98 45.52 37.22
C GLY A 530 71.34 45.47 38.60
N ASP A 531 72.17 45.56 39.64
CA ASP A 531 71.74 45.96 40.98
C ASP A 531 71.14 47.39 40.89
N ASP A 532 69.96 47.60 41.47
CA ASP A 532 69.67 48.71 42.40
C ASP A 532 68.14 48.73 42.72
N ASP A 533 67.85 48.36 43.97
CA ASP A 533 66.83 48.88 44.91
C ASP A 533 65.50 49.48 44.40
N ASP A 534 64.37 48.95 44.91
CA ASP A 534 63.47 49.68 45.84
C ASP A 534 62.10 48.97 46.02
N GLU A 535 61.95 48.36 47.22
CA GLU A 535 60.84 48.51 48.17
C GLU A 535 59.40 48.80 47.66
N TRP A 536 58.46 47.87 47.91
CA TRP A 536 57.06 48.23 48.22
C TRP A 536 56.33 47.17 49.06
N GLU A 537 55.93 47.56 50.27
CA GLU A 537 55.16 46.80 51.27
C GLU A 537 53.64 46.75 50.95
N GLY A 538 53.01 45.62 51.29
CA GLY A 538 51.80 45.54 52.14
C GLY A 538 50.44 46.12 51.70
N SER A 539 49.40 45.25 51.70
CA SER A 539 48.03 45.44 52.26
C SER A 539 47.10 44.38 51.65
N GLU A 540 46.61 43.37 52.40
CA GLU A 540 45.28 43.33 53.08
C GLU A 540 44.16 43.91 52.19
N GLY A 541 43.05 43.24 51.86
CA GLY A 541 42.26 42.17 52.47
C GLY A 541 40.78 42.58 52.30
N TYR A 542 39.88 41.71 51.84
CA TYR A 542 38.43 41.87 52.02
C TYR A 542 37.71 40.53 51.83
N SER A 543 36.90 40.18 52.83
CA SER A 543 36.10 38.98 52.98
C SER A 543 34.60 39.33 53.04
N GLU A 544 33.78 38.33 52.69
CA GLU A 544 32.40 38.05 53.15
C GLU A 544 31.20 38.87 52.64
N GLU A 545 30.14 38.16 52.21
CA GLU A 545 28.80 38.03 52.87
C GLU A 545 27.88 37.13 51.97
N PHE A 546 27.30 36.00 52.43
CA PHE A 546 25.99 35.78 53.12
C PHE A 546 24.79 36.00 52.14
N ASP A 547 23.77 35.14 51.89
CA ASP A 547 22.85 34.30 52.69
C ASP A 547 21.98 33.43 51.73
N ASP A 548 21.70 32.14 51.96
CA ASP A 548 20.62 31.47 52.75
C ASP A 548 19.30 31.13 52.00
N ASP A 549 19.05 29.80 51.96
CA ASP A 549 17.82 29.00 52.11
C ASP A 549 16.50 29.28 51.35
N TYR A 550 15.99 28.20 50.72
CA TYR A 550 14.57 27.79 50.78
C TYR A 550 14.44 26.29 50.43
N GLU A 551 14.19 25.45 51.44
CA GLU A 551 13.63 24.10 51.30
C GLU A 551 12.11 24.20 51.10
N ASP A 552 11.53 23.36 50.25
CA ASP A 552 10.33 22.63 50.65
C ASP A 552 10.20 21.30 49.91
N SER A 553 9.81 20.30 50.69
CA SER A 553 9.75 18.89 50.39
C SER A 553 8.31 18.44 50.28
N GLU A 554 7.96 17.63 49.27
CA GLU A 554 6.86 16.67 49.41
C GLU A 554 7.21 15.33 48.74
N ASP A 555 7.49 14.36 49.61
CA ASP A 555 7.45 12.92 49.35
C ASP A 555 6.02 12.46 49.07
N PHE A 556 5.84 11.59 48.07
CA PHE A 556 4.76 10.60 48.12
C PHE A 556 5.23 9.24 47.55
N ASN A 557 5.58 8.38 48.51
CA ASN A 557 5.62 6.93 48.54
C ASN A 557 5.01 6.12 47.36
N ASP A 558 5.88 5.29 46.79
CA ASP A 558 5.97 3.82 46.99
C ASP A 558 4.91 2.84 46.42
N LEU A 559 5.47 1.69 45.99
CA LEU A 559 4.90 0.35 45.73
C LEU A 559 4.29 0.07 44.34
N ASN A 560 5.02 -0.71 43.52
CA ASN A 560 4.91 -2.18 43.57
C ASN A 560 6.00 -2.89 42.74
N THR A 561 6.74 -3.78 43.39
CA THR A 561 7.64 -4.77 42.80
C THR A 561 6.88 -5.97 42.24
N SER A 562 7.18 -6.39 41.00
CA SER A 562 7.37 -7.78 40.56
C SER A 562 7.93 -7.81 39.13
#